data_AF-A0A937ZT68-F1
#
_entry.id   AF-A0A937ZT68-F1
#
_cell.length_a   1.000
_cell.length_b   1.000
_cell.length_c   1.000
_cell.angle_alpha   90.00
_cell.angle_beta   90.00
_cell.angle_gamma   90.00
#
_symmetry.space_group_name_H-M   'P 1'
#
loop_
_entity.id
_entity.type
_entity.pdbx_description
1 polymer ?
#
loop_
_entity_poly.entity_id
_entity_poly.type
_entity_poly.pdbx_seq_one_letter_code
_entity_poly.pdbx_strand_id
1 'polypeptide(L)'
;MTFSYLHRYAALVHFFHLSRAVTPWLGAATLLLFGLGLLGGLVLAPADYQQGDSFRIIYVHVPAAWMSLFVYVVMAASGAIGLVWKVKLGEIICRCAAPLGAGYTALALASGALWGKPMWGTWWVWDARLTSELILLLLYLGVLALHGAFEERRV
;
A
#
# COMPACT_ATOMS: atom_id res chain seq x y z
N MET A 1 -15.12 -3.96 -31.61
CA MET A 1 -14.30 -4.61 -30.56
C MET A 1 -15.09 -4.59 -29.27
N THR A 2 -15.52 -5.76 -28.82
CA THR A 2 -16.73 -5.93 -28.03
C THR A 2 -16.47 -5.65 -26.54
N PHE A 3 -17.11 -4.60 -26.01
CA PHE A 3 -17.21 -4.28 -24.57
C PHE A 3 -17.82 -5.41 -23.69
N SER A 4 -18.16 -6.56 -24.28
CA SER A 4 -18.82 -7.70 -23.65
C SER A 4 -17.94 -8.42 -22.60
N TYR A 5 -16.62 -8.50 -22.80
CA TYR A 5 -15.71 -9.13 -21.84
C TYR A 5 -15.56 -8.34 -20.53
N LEU A 6 -15.52 -7.00 -20.63
CA LEU A 6 -15.46 -6.11 -19.47
C LEU A 6 -16.75 -6.18 -18.63
N HIS A 7 -17.91 -6.35 -19.27
CA HIS A 7 -19.18 -6.48 -18.57
C HIS A 7 -19.32 -7.76 -17.74
N ARG A 8 -18.68 -8.87 -18.16
CA ARG A 8 -18.75 -10.15 -17.45
C ARG A 8 -18.05 -10.11 -16.09
N TYR A 9 -16.94 -9.38 -15.97
CA TYR A 9 -16.23 -9.17 -14.70
C TYR A 9 -16.73 -7.97 -13.89
N ALA A 10 -17.48 -7.05 -14.52
CA ALA A 10 -18.24 -6.04 -13.80
C ALA A 10 -19.37 -6.65 -12.95
N ALA A 11 -19.84 -7.87 -13.29
CA ALA A 11 -20.73 -8.64 -12.44
C ALA A 11 -19.95 -9.23 -11.24
N LEU A 12 -20.27 -8.72 -10.04
CA LEU A 12 -19.65 -9.07 -8.75
C LEU A 12 -19.47 -10.59 -8.54
N VAL A 13 -20.42 -11.40 -9.00
CA VAL A 13 -20.40 -12.87 -8.83
C VAL A 13 -19.16 -13.49 -9.48
N HIS A 14 -18.88 -13.18 -10.76
CA HIS A 14 -17.73 -13.74 -11.46
C HIS A 14 -16.41 -13.26 -10.86
N PHE A 15 -16.35 -12.00 -10.43
CA PHE A 15 -15.20 -11.43 -9.74
C PHE A 15 -14.92 -12.16 -8.42
N PHE A 16 -15.94 -12.38 -7.58
CA PHE A 16 -15.76 -13.06 -6.30
C PHE A 16 -15.34 -14.53 -6.44
N HIS A 17 -15.87 -15.26 -7.43
CA HIS A 17 -15.44 -16.63 -7.70
C HIS A 17 -13.96 -16.69 -8.10
N LEU A 18 -13.55 -15.84 -9.04
CA LEU A 18 -12.15 -15.75 -9.47
C LEU A 18 -11.25 -15.34 -8.30
N SER A 19 -11.63 -14.29 -7.57
CA SER A 19 -10.87 -13.79 -6.42
C SER A 19 -10.65 -14.89 -5.38
N ARG A 20 -11.69 -15.63 -4.99
CA ARG A 20 -11.57 -16.72 -4.02
C ARG A 20 -10.64 -17.84 -4.51
N ALA A 21 -10.72 -18.20 -5.79
CA ALA A 21 -9.87 -19.25 -6.36
C ALA A 21 -8.40 -18.84 -6.40
N VAL A 22 -8.11 -17.58 -6.71
CA VAL A 22 -6.74 -17.08 -6.96
C VAL A 22 -6.06 -16.57 -5.68
N THR A 23 -6.83 -16.07 -4.70
CA THR A 23 -6.31 -15.50 -3.44
C THR A 23 -5.34 -16.43 -2.67
N PRO A 24 -5.60 -17.74 -2.46
CA PRO A 24 -4.65 -18.56 -1.70
C PRO A 24 -3.29 -18.71 -2.41
N TRP A 25 -3.30 -18.80 -3.74
CA TRP A 25 -2.07 -18.91 -4.53
C TRP A 25 -1.27 -17.61 -4.53
N LEU A 26 -1.95 -16.47 -4.73
CA LEU A 26 -1.30 -15.17 -4.63
C LEU A 26 -0.81 -14.90 -3.22
N GLY A 27 -1.56 -15.29 -2.19
CA GLY A 27 -1.14 -15.17 -0.79
C GLY A 27 0.11 -16.00 -0.50
N ALA A 28 0.15 -17.26 -0.94
CA ALA A 28 1.31 -18.12 -0.79
C ALA A 28 2.54 -17.57 -1.54
N ALA A 29 2.36 -17.13 -2.80
CA ALA A 29 3.42 -16.50 -3.58
C ALA A 29 3.92 -15.21 -2.91
N THR A 30 3.01 -14.39 -2.39
CA THR A 30 3.36 -13.16 -1.67
C THR A 30 4.20 -13.47 -0.43
N LEU A 31 3.77 -14.41 0.42
CA LEU A 31 4.52 -14.80 1.61
C LEU A 31 5.91 -15.34 1.27
N LEU A 32 6.00 -16.17 0.23
CA LEU A 32 7.28 -16.74 -0.22
C LEU A 32 8.22 -15.66 -0.74
N LEU A 33 7.75 -14.81 -1.66
CA LEU A 33 8.57 -13.74 -2.24
C LEU A 33 8.96 -12.68 -1.19
N PHE A 34 8.05 -12.35 -0.28
CA PHE A 34 8.33 -11.42 0.82
C PHE A 34 9.37 -12.00 1.78
N GLY A 35 9.25 -13.29 2.15
CA GLY A 35 10.24 -13.97 2.99
C GLY A 35 11.62 -14.04 2.34
N LEU A 36 11.68 -14.39 1.05
CA LEU A 36 12.93 -14.41 0.28
C LEU A 36 13.53 -12.99 0.14
N GLY A 37 12.70 -11.98 -0.11
CA GLY A 37 13.12 -10.59 -0.22
C GLY A 37 13.67 -10.06 1.10
N LEU A 38 13.02 -10.35 2.23
CA LEU A 38 13.51 -9.97 3.56
C LEU A 38 14.83 -10.66 3.90
N LEU A 39 14.96 -11.97 3.63
CA LEU A 39 16.20 -12.70 3.85
C LEU A 39 17.32 -12.15 2.96
N GLY A 40 17.03 -11.94 1.68
CA GLY A 40 17.95 -11.37 0.71
C GLY A 40 18.44 -9.99 1.10
N GLY A 41 17.52 -9.09 1.45
CA GLY A 41 17.82 -7.69 1.74
C GLY A 41 18.42 -7.45 3.13
N LEU A 42 17.91 -8.11 4.18
CA LEU A 42 18.32 -7.84 5.56
C LEU A 42 19.49 -8.70 6.05
N VAL A 43 19.68 -9.90 5.47
CA VAL A 43 20.69 -10.85 5.93
C VAL A 43 21.78 -11.06 4.90
N LEU A 44 21.42 -11.36 3.65
CA LEU A 44 22.39 -11.76 2.63
C LEU A 44 23.08 -10.57 1.94
N ALA A 45 22.42 -9.40 1.88
CA ALA A 45 22.98 -8.23 1.24
C ALA A 45 24.28 -7.80 1.94
N PRO A 46 25.38 -7.55 1.21
CA PRO A 46 26.61 -7.06 1.82
C PRO A 46 26.37 -5.69 2.47
N ALA A 47 27.15 -5.39 3.50
CA ALA A 47 27.14 -4.06 4.10
C ALA A 47 27.59 -3.01 3.08
N ASP A 48 26.95 -1.83 3.10
CA ASP A 48 27.36 -0.71 2.26
C ASP A 48 28.69 -0.11 2.76
N TYR A 49 29.51 0.41 1.85
CA TYR A 49 30.84 0.94 2.18
C TYR A 49 30.81 2.19 3.06
N GLN A 50 29.72 2.99 3.00
CA GLN A 50 29.52 4.20 3.80
C GLN A 50 28.56 3.98 4.97
N GLN A 51 27.48 3.24 4.72
CA GLN A 51 26.36 3.12 5.65
C GLN A 51 26.38 1.82 6.46
N GLY A 52 27.30 0.90 6.17
CA GLY A 52 27.40 -0.38 6.85
C GLY A 52 26.11 -1.20 6.74
N ASP A 53 25.75 -1.92 7.81
CA ASP A 53 24.52 -2.71 7.86
C ASP A 53 23.25 -1.85 7.90
N SER A 54 23.33 -0.57 8.29
CA SER A 54 22.16 0.32 8.32
C SER A 54 21.55 0.54 6.94
N PHE A 55 22.32 0.39 5.86
CA PHE A 55 21.80 0.45 4.49
C PHE A 55 20.68 -0.57 4.23
N ARG A 56 20.75 -1.77 4.82
CA ARG A 56 19.84 -2.88 4.51
C ARG A 56 18.37 -2.56 4.76
N ILE A 57 18.06 -1.61 5.64
CA ILE A 57 16.69 -1.15 5.89
C ILE A 57 16.03 -0.59 4.62
N ILE A 58 16.80 -0.15 3.62
CA ILE A 58 16.29 0.38 2.36
C ILE A 58 15.45 -0.65 1.59
N TYR A 59 15.78 -1.94 1.73
CA TYR A 59 15.04 -3.04 1.12
C TYR A 59 13.63 -3.21 1.72
N VAL A 60 13.36 -2.59 2.86
CA VAL A 60 12.01 -2.48 3.45
C VAL A 60 11.43 -1.09 3.22
N HIS A 61 12.21 -0.04 3.49
CA HIS A 61 11.76 1.34 3.46
C HIS A 61 11.31 1.79 2.06
N VAL A 62 12.14 1.57 1.04
CA VAL A 62 11.84 2.08 -0.31
C VAL A 62 10.63 1.38 -0.91
N PRO A 63 10.50 0.04 -0.87
CA PRO A 63 9.26 -0.61 -1.31
C PRO A 63 8.03 -0.15 -0.52
N ALA A 64 8.14 0.08 0.80
CA ALA A 64 7.03 0.58 1.59
C ALA A 64 6.57 1.99 1.14
N ALA A 65 7.51 2.90 0.90
CA ALA A 65 7.22 4.25 0.40
C ALA A 65 6.65 4.25 -1.03
N TRP A 66 7.05 3.30 -1.87
CA TRP A 66 6.43 3.13 -3.19
C TRP A 66 5.02 2.57 -3.09
N MET A 67 4.81 1.58 -2.22
CA MET A 67 3.50 0.97 -2.02
C MET A 67 2.50 1.94 -1.39
N SER A 68 2.92 2.80 -0.47
CA SER A 68 2.04 3.81 0.14
C SER A 68 1.42 4.73 -0.93
N LEU A 69 2.25 5.27 -1.83
CA LEU A 69 1.82 6.14 -2.92
C LEU A 69 1.06 5.37 -4.01
N PHE A 70 1.51 4.17 -4.37
CA PHE A 70 0.83 3.34 -5.37
C PHE A 70 -0.60 3.02 -4.94
N VAL A 71 -0.79 2.57 -3.69
CA VAL A 71 -2.12 2.29 -3.15
C VAL A 71 -3.00 3.54 -3.13
N TYR A 72 -2.41 4.73 -2.95
CA TYR A 72 -3.16 5.98 -2.92
C TYR A 72 -3.72 6.30 -4.30
N VAL A 73 -2.89 6.15 -5.33
CA VAL A 73 -3.31 6.33 -6.74
C VAL A 73 -4.37 5.31 -7.12
N VAL A 74 -4.22 4.03 -6.73
CA VAL A 74 -5.23 2.99 -6.97
C VAL A 74 -6.54 3.32 -6.26
N MET A 75 -6.48 3.79 -5.01
CA MET A 75 -7.66 4.20 -4.23
C MET A 75 -8.36 5.39 -4.88
N ALA A 76 -7.62 6.42 -5.29
CA ALA A 76 -8.14 7.60 -5.97
C ALA A 76 -8.79 7.25 -7.32
N ALA A 77 -8.13 6.44 -8.14
CA ALA A 77 -8.66 5.97 -9.41
C ALA A 77 -9.94 5.12 -9.22
N SER A 78 -9.94 4.21 -8.25
CA SER A 78 -11.10 3.37 -7.93
C SER A 78 -12.27 4.18 -7.39
N GLY A 79 -12.00 5.19 -6.55
CA GLY A 79 -12.98 6.16 -6.08
C GLY A 79 -13.58 6.97 -7.21
N ALA A 80 -12.76 7.48 -8.14
CA ALA A 80 -13.24 8.18 -9.33
C ALA A 80 -14.13 7.28 -10.20
N ILE A 81 -13.73 6.01 -10.40
CA ILE A 81 -14.53 5.03 -11.15
C ILE A 81 -15.89 4.79 -10.47
N GLY A 82 -15.89 4.57 -9.16
CA GLY A 82 -17.11 4.38 -8.37
C GLY A 82 -18.02 5.61 -8.40
N LEU A 83 -17.46 6.82 -8.35
CA LEU A 83 -18.25 8.06 -8.35
C LEU A 83 -18.85 8.39 -9.72
N VAL A 84 -18.08 8.28 -10.80
CA VAL A 84 -18.47 8.69 -12.15
C VAL A 84 -19.35 7.63 -12.83
N TRP A 85 -18.91 6.37 -12.84
CA TRP A 85 -19.62 5.28 -13.52
C TRP A 85 -20.53 4.47 -12.61
N LYS A 86 -20.62 4.80 -11.31
CA LYS A 86 -21.46 4.09 -10.32
C LYS A 86 -21.17 2.58 -10.25
N VAL A 87 -19.92 2.21 -10.47
CA VAL A 87 -19.47 0.80 -10.41
C VAL A 87 -19.16 0.43 -8.96
N LYS A 88 -19.97 -0.45 -8.38
CA LYS A 88 -19.85 -0.89 -6.97
C LYS A 88 -18.49 -1.49 -6.62
N LEU A 89 -17.81 -2.11 -7.59
CA LEU A 89 -16.46 -2.65 -7.40
C LEU A 89 -15.43 -1.56 -7.05
N GLY A 90 -15.55 -0.35 -7.60
CA GLY A 90 -14.64 0.75 -7.29
C GLY A 90 -14.73 1.19 -5.82
N GLU A 91 -15.94 1.19 -5.25
CA GLU A 91 -16.16 1.48 -3.83
C GLU A 91 -15.55 0.40 -2.92
N ILE A 92 -15.70 -0.87 -3.30
CA ILE A 92 -15.10 -2.01 -2.56
C ILE A 92 -13.58 -1.89 -2.56
N ILE A 93 -12.96 -1.66 -3.73
CA ILE A 93 -11.50 -1.52 -3.84
C ILE A 93 -11.01 -0.35 -3.00
N CYS A 94 -11.67 0.81 -3.08
CA CYS A 94 -11.30 2.00 -2.30
C CYS A 94 -11.27 1.70 -0.79
N ARG A 95 -12.30 1.02 -0.29
CA ARG A 95 -12.41 0.65 1.13
C ARG A 95 -11.34 -0.36 1.56
N CYS A 96 -11.04 -1.36 0.73
CA CYS A 96 -10.00 -2.34 1.01
C CYS A 96 -8.58 -1.75 0.89
N ALA A 97 -8.38 -0.76 0.02
CA ALA A 97 -7.09 -0.11 -0.20
C ALA A 97 -6.67 0.80 0.97
N ALA A 98 -7.61 1.52 1.57
CA ALA A 98 -7.32 2.48 2.65
C ALA A 98 -6.46 1.93 3.81
N PRO A 99 -6.78 0.77 4.43
CA PRO A 99 -5.94 0.23 5.51
C PRO A 99 -4.57 -0.27 5.03
N LEU A 100 -4.47 -0.79 3.80
CA LEU A 100 -3.20 -1.22 3.22
C LEU A 100 -2.28 -0.03 3.00
N GLY A 101 -2.82 1.04 2.41
CA GLY A 101 -2.09 2.28 2.18
C GLY A 101 -1.61 2.91 3.48
N ALA A 102 -2.48 3.03 4.48
CA ALA A 102 -2.13 3.51 5.82
C ALA A 102 -0.97 2.69 6.44
N GLY A 103 -1.04 1.36 6.34
CA GLY A 103 -0.01 0.46 6.86
C GLY A 103 1.35 0.66 6.19
N TYR A 104 1.38 0.77 4.85
CA TYR A 104 2.62 1.03 4.13
C TYR A 104 3.19 2.42 4.40
N THR A 105 2.34 3.46 4.49
CA THR A 105 2.80 4.81 4.84
C THR A 105 3.38 4.85 6.25
N ALA A 106 2.72 4.21 7.22
CA ALA A 106 3.25 4.12 8.59
C ALA A 106 4.58 3.36 8.64
N LEU A 107 4.70 2.26 7.90
CA LEU A 107 5.94 1.50 7.78
C LEU A 107 7.05 2.34 7.12
N ALA A 108 6.74 3.09 6.07
CA ALA A 108 7.69 3.98 5.40
C ALA A 108 8.20 5.07 6.35
N LEU A 109 7.31 5.73 7.09
CA LEU A 109 7.68 6.75 8.09
C LEU A 109 8.54 6.16 9.21
N ALA A 110 8.16 5.02 9.78
CA ALA A 110 8.89 4.38 10.86
C ALA A 110 10.29 3.90 10.41
N SER A 111 10.36 3.20 9.28
CA SER A 111 11.64 2.73 8.71
C SER A 111 12.53 3.90 8.25
N GLY A 112 11.93 4.97 7.71
CA GLY A 112 12.64 6.18 7.32
C GLY A 112 13.24 6.91 8.52
N ALA A 113 12.50 7.02 9.63
CA ALA A 113 13.01 7.60 10.86
C ALA A 113 14.17 6.77 11.46
N LEU A 114 14.04 5.44 11.47
CA LEU A 114 15.08 4.50 11.90
C LEU A 114 16.36 4.64 11.10
N TRP A 115 16.25 4.81 9.78
CA TRP A 115 17.40 5.05 8.91
C TRP A 115 17.95 6.47 9.03
N GLY A 116 17.08 7.47 9.24
CA GLY A 116 17.46 8.88 9.38
C GLY A 116 18.36 9.13 10.59
N LYS A 117 18.14 8.42 11.71
CA LYS A 117 18.94 8.63 12.93
C LYS A 117 20.45 8.41 12.73
N PRO A 118 20.94 7.28 12.21
CA PRO A 118 22.37 7.08 11.96
C PRO A 118 22.89 7.93 10.79
N MET A 119 22.06 8.25 9.78
CA MET A 119 22.52 8.93 8.57
C MET A 119 22.56 10.45 8.68
N TRP A 120 21.57 11.05 9.36
CA TRP A 120 21.38 12.50 9.47
C TRP A 120 21.49 13.00 10.92
N GLY A 121 21.68 12.11 11.89
CA GLY A 121 21.76 12.46 13.31
C GLY A 121 20.40 12.74 13.97
N THR A 122 19.30 12.74 13.21
CA THR A 122 17.94 13.02 13.68
C THR A 122 16.93 12.02 13.12
N TRP A 123 15.85 11.78 13.85
CA TRP A 123 14.75 10.91 13.43
C TRP A 123 13.80 11.59 12.44
N TRP A 124 13.78 12.91 12.43
CA TRP A 124 12.84 13.69 11.63
C TRP A 124 13.45 15.01 11.19
N VAL A 125 13.07 15.42 9.99
CA VAL A 125 13.32 16.74 9.42
C VAL A 125 12.04 17.16 8.71
N TRP A 126 11.69 18.44 8.79
CA TRP A 126 10.50 18.99 8.13
C TRP A 126 10.76 19.31 6.65
N ASP A 127 11.29 18.33 5.91
CA ASP A 127 11.46 18.46 4.46
C ASP A 127 10.17 18.11 3.72
N ALA A 128 10.11 18.48 2.43
CA ALA A 128 8.91 18.25 1.63
C ALA A 128 8.57 16.75 1.46
N ARG A 129 9.57 15.87 1.52
CA ARG A 129 9.40 14.42 1.32
C ARG A 129 8.80 13.74 2.54
N LEU A 130 9.38 13.95 3.72
CA LEU A 130 8.87 13.40 4.99
C LEU A 130 7.51 13.99 5.32
N THR A 131 7.35 15.30 5.13
CA THR A 131 6.07 15.97 5.40
C THR A 131 4.96 15.50 4.46
N SER A 132 5.25 15.26 3.17
CA SER A 132 4.24 14.74 2.23
C SER A 132 3.84 13.30 2.55
N GLU A 133 4.78 12.45 2.96
CA GLU A 133 4.48 11.09 3.40
C GLU A 133 3.63 11.09 4.69
N LEU A 134 3.90 12.01 5.63
CA LEU A 134 3.07 12.20 6.82
C LEU A 134 1.66 12.66 6.46
N ILE A 135 1.53 13.64 5.57
CA ILE A 135 0.23 14.11 5.07
C ILE A 135 -0.52 12.94 4.43
N LEU A 136 0.15 12.11 3.64
CA LEU A 136 -0.45 10.92 3.04
C LEU A 136 -1.01 9.96 4.10
N LEU A 137 -0.30 9.74 5.21
CA LEU A 137 -0.80 8.92 6.31
C LEU A 137 -2.09 9.52 6.90
N LEU A 138 -2.09 10.84 7.13
CA LEU A 138 -3.27 11.54 7.65
C LEU A 138 -4.47 11.45 6.68
N LEU A 139 -4.23 11.50 5.37
CA LEU A 139 -5.29 11.31 4.37
C LEU A 139 -5.90 9.91 4.47
N TYR A 140 -5.07 8.86 4.59
CA TYR A 140 -5.59 7.51 4.79
C TYR A 140 -6.37 7.36 6.09
N LEU A 141 -5.86 7.90 7.20
CA LEU A 141 -6.56 7.88 8.48
C LEU A 141 -7.87 8.65 8.41
N GLY A 142 -7.92 9.78 7.69
CA GLY A 142 -9.14 10.53 7.43
C GLY A 142 -10.19 9.69 6.69
N VAL A 143 -9.77 8.97 5.63
CA VAL A 143 -10.65 8.05 4.89
C VAL A 143 -11.16 6.92 5.79
N LEU A 144 -10.29 6.32 6.60
CA LEU A 144 -10.67 5.24 7.53
C LEU A 144 -11.63 5.73 8.62
N ALA A 145 -11.36 6.89 9.22
CA ALA A 145 -12.20 7.50 10.23
C ALA A 145 -13.58 7.86 9.66
N LEU A 146 -13.64 8.44 8.46
CA LEU A 146 -14.89 8.76 7.78
C LEU A 146 -15.73 7.50 7.51
N HIS A 147 -15.11 6.43 7.01
CA HIS A 147 -15.80 5.16 6.81
C HIS A 147 -16.27 4.52 8.13
N GLY A 148 -15.55 4.74 9.22
CA GLY A 148 -15.91 4.25 10.55
C GLY A 148 -17.03 5.04 11.22
N ALA A 149 -17.22 6.31 10.86
CA ALA A 149 -18.20 7.20 11.48
C ALA A 149 -19.66 6.92 11.06
N PHE A 150 -19.88 6.24 9.93
CA PHE A 150 -21.22 5.90 9.45
C PHE A 150 -21.60 4.46 9.84
N GLU A 151 -22.73 4.30 10.54
CA GLU A 151 -23.28 2.99 10.93
C GLU A 151 -23.78 2.19 9.70
N GLU A 152 -24.41 2.88 8.75
CA GLU A 152 -24.97 2.26 7.55
C GLU A 152 -23.90 2.11 6.46
N ARG A 153 -23.28 0.92 6.40
CA ARG A 153 -22.25 0.58 5.42
C ARG A 153 -22.90 0.26 4.08
N ARG A 154 -22.71 1.12 3.07
CA ARG A 154 -23.25 0.95 1.70
C ARG A 154 -22.72 -0.26 0.92
N VAL A 155 -21.74 -0.99 1.48
CA VAL A 155 -21.08 -2.16 0.89
C VAL A 155 -20.63 -3.14 1.96
#